data_AF-A0A6M3JUU0-F1
#
_entry.id   AF-A0A6M3JUU0-F1
#
_cell.length_a   1.000
_cell.length_b   1.000
_cell.length_c   1.000
_cell.angle_alpha   90.00
_cell.angle_beta   90.00
_cell.angle_gamma   90.00
#
_symmetry.space_group_name_H-M   'P 1'
#
loop_
_entity.id
_entity.type
_entity.pdbx_description
1 polymer ?
#
loop_
_entity_poly.entity_id
_entity_poly.type
_entity_poly.pdbx_seq_one_letter_code
_entity_poly.pdbx_strand_id
1 'polypeptide(L)'
;IIKREQSMGFDVKEGGIVNPQIKRICDPTCFNKKPDYKGGGQGMSTAEVFMGMGINMWPGDPSRVLKWRQFHEHLRVPRDENEEVNGVPMLQVYETCHHFIRTVPALIVDPNNIEEIDSAGEDHCGDEAALLFMARPVSGNTDTAPKVNRPPQSITEVKNLELAAIMEEIKQSNEMERAMYD
;
A
#
# COMPACT_ATOMS: atom_id res chain seq x y z
N ILE A 1 -7.51 23.46 17.74
CA ILE A 1 -6.81 23.04 16.50
C ILE A 1 -7.15 21.57 16.30
N ILE A 2 -8.16 21.30 15.48
CA ILE A 2 -8.58 19.94 15.14
C ILE A 2 -7.43 19.33 14.33
N LYS A 3 -6.77 18.29 14.84
CA LYS A 3 -5.65 17.67 14.11
C LYS A 3 -6.18 17.16 12.77
N ARG A 4 -5.38 17.31 11.71
CA ARG A 4 -5.67 16.88 10.33
C ARG A 4 -6.34 15.49 10.27
N GLU A 5 -5.92 14.59 11.15
CA GLU A 5 -6.49 13.26 11.40
C GLU A 5 -8.01 13.27 11.67
N GLN A 6 -8.49 14.08 12.62
CA GLN A 6 -9.94 14.16 12.93
C GLN A 6 -10.77 14.68 11.75
N SER A 7 -10.19 15.56 10.91
CA SER A 7 -10.87 16.10 9.71
C SER A 7 -11.01 15.10 8.55
N MET A 8 -10.36 13.95 8.65
CA MET A 8 -10.41 12.85 7.68
C MET A 8 -10.99 11.58 8.33
N GLY A 9 -11.64 11.70 9.50
CA GLY A 9 -12.30 10.59 10.20
C GLY A 9 -11.36 9.66 10.98
N PHE A 10 -10.09 10.03 11.18
CA PHE A 10 -9.16 9.23 11.97
C PHE A 10 -9.31 9.54 13.47
N ASP A 11 -9.51 8.49 14.27
CA ASP A 11 -9.42 8.56 15.73
C ASP A 11 -8.10 7.91 16.17
N VAL A 12 -7.22 8.70 16.80
CA VAL A 12 -5.92 8.22 17.29
C VAL A 12 -6.13 7.79 18.74
N LYS A 13 -6.23 6.48 18.96
CA LYS A 13 -6.31 5.89 20.31
C LYS A 13 -4.92 5.43 20.75
N GLU A 14 -4.75 5.15 22.05
CA GLU A 14 -3.49 4.65 22.61
C GLU A 14 -2.94 3.39 21.90
N GLY A 15 -3.79 2.63 21.20
CA GLY A 15 -3.42 1.45 20.40
C GLY A 15 -3.18 1.69 18.90
N GLY A 16 -3.20 2.95 18.43
CA GLY A 16 -2.90 3.30 17.05
C GLY A 16 -4.00 4.10 16.34
N ILE A 17 -3.81 4.28 15.03
CA ILE A 17 -4.75 5.00 14.16
C ILE A 17 -5.90 4.04 13.82
N VAL A 18 -7.08 4.29 14.40
CA VAL A 18 -8.30 3.56 14.07
C VAL A 18 -9.09 4.40 13.08
N ASN A 19 -9.13 3.91 11.85
CA ASN A 19 -10.02 4.41 10.82
C ASN A 19 -10.57 3.20 10.06
N PRO A 20 -11.90 2.99 10.08
CA PRO A 20 -12.54 1.86 9.41
C PRO A 20 -12.43 1.92 7.89
N GLN A 21 -12.11 3.09 7.31
CA GLN A 21 -11.90 3.27 5.88
C GLN A 21 -10.48 2.88 5.43
N ILE A 22 -9.51 2.70 6.34
CA ILE A 22 -8.18 2.22 5.96
C ILE A 22 -8.23 0.70 5.77
N LYS A 23 -8.03 0.26 4.53
CA LYS A 23 -7.69 -1.13 4.23
C LYS A 23 -6.23 -1.38 4.60
N ARG A 24 -5.99 -2.20 5.63
CA ARG A 24 -4.65 -2.62 6.06
C ARG A 24 -4.33 -3.95 5.38
N ILE A 25 -3.26 -3.97 4.61
CA ILE A 25 -2.81 -5.18 3.91
C ILE A 25 -1.60 -5.71 4.67
N CYS A 26 -1.54 -7.02 4.86
CA CYS A 26 -0.38 -7.67 5.46
C CYS A 26 -0.02 -8.94 4.69
N ASP A 27 1.19 -9.45 4.95
CA ASP A 27 1.61 -10.72 4.38
C ASP A 27 0.64 -11.85 4.80
N PRO A 28 0.25 -12.77 3.88
CA PRO A 28 -0.65 -13.88 4.19
C PRO A 28 -0.21 -14.73 5.38
N THR A 29 1.09 -14.82 5.66
CA THR A 29 1.62 -15.56 6.82
C THR A 29 1.15 -14.98 8.16
N CYS A 30 0.70 -13.73 8.22
CA CYS A 30 0.09 -13.14 9.42
C CYS A 30 -1.17 -13.88 9.88
N PHE A 31 -1.83 -14.61 8.98
CA PHE A 31 -3.04 -15.39 9.28
C PHE A 31 -2.73 -16.83 9.72
N ASN A 32 -1.46 -17.26 9.63
CA ASN A 32 -1.05 -18.57 10.12
C ASN A 32 -1.13 -18.63 11.64
N LYS A 33 -1.74 -19.71 12.14
CA LYS A 33 -1.82 -19.97 13.58
C LYS A 33 -0.42 -20.22 14.14
N LYS A 34 -0.12 -19.62 15.29
CA LYS A 34 1.17 -19.81 15.96
C LYS A 34 1.13 -21.11 16.78
N PRO A 35 2.21 -21.89 16.84
CA PRO A 35 2.26 -23.04 17.74
C PRO A 35 2.19 -22.59 19.20
N ASP A 36 1.28 -23.18 19.98
CA ASP A 36 1.24 -23.00 21.43
C ASP A 36 2.14 -24.04 22.11
N TYR A 37 3.36 -23.60 22.45
CA TYR A 37 4.39 -24.43 23.08
C TYR A 37 4.06 -24.83 24.53
N LYS A 38 3.07 -24.21 25.19
CA LYS A 38 2.73 -24.49 26.59
C LYS A 38 1.49 -25.37 26.74
N GLY A 39 0.47 -25.15 25.91
CA GLY A 39 -0.83 -25.84 26.02
C GLY A 39 -0.99 -27.05 25.11
N GLY A 40 -0.11 -27.23 24.10
CA GLY A 40 -0.30 -28.24 23.07
C GLY A 40 -1.49 -27.86 22.18
N GLY A 41 -1.25 -27.03 21.16
CA GLY A 41 -2.30 -26.58 20.27
C GLY A 41 -1.86 -25.46 19.34
N GLN A 42 -2.85 -24.84 18.69
CA GLN A 42 -2.68 -23.66 17.87
C GLN A 42 -3.11 -22.41 18.65
N GLY A 43 -2.15 -21.52 18.90
CA GLY A 43 -2.40 -20.18 19.42
C GLY A 43 -2.96 -19.24 18.35
N MET A 44 -3.27 -18.02 18.77
CA MET A 44 -3.80 -16.98 17.88
C MET A 44 -2.78 -16.62 16.79
N SER A 45 -3.28 -16.40 15.57
CA SER A 45 -2.47 -15.81 14.51
C SER A 45 -2.15 -14.35 14.82
N THR A 46 -1.17 -13.77 14.13
CA THR A 46 -0.88 -12.34 14.27
C THR A 46 -2.12 -11.51 13.90
N ALA A 47 -2.84 -11.91 12.85
CA ALA A 47 -4.07 -11.25 12.44
C ALA A 47 -5.18 -11.26 13.49
N GLU A 48 -5.36 -12.37 14.21
CA GLU A 48 -6.36 -12.46 15.27
C GLU A 48 -6.02 -11.62 16.49
N VAL A 49 -4.72 -11.50 16.83
CA VAL A 49 -4.27 -10.62 17.91
C VAL A 49 -4.61 -9.16 17.59
N PHE A 50 -4.30 -8.71 16.37
CA PHE A 50 -4.64 -7.35 15.93
C PHE A 50 -6.14 -7.12 15.82
N MET A 51 -6.90 -8.11 15.34
CA MET A 51 -8.36 -8.03 15.29
C MET A 51 -8.97 -7.89 16.69
N GLY A 52 -8.42 -8.61 17.70
CA GLY A 52 -8.82 -8.45 19.10
C GLY A 52 -8.56 -7.04 19.67
N MET A 53 -7.65 -6.27 19.05
CA MET A 53 -7.38 -4.86 19.36
C MET A 53 -8.19 -3.89 18.49
N GLY A 54 -9.10 -4.39 17.64
CA GLY A 54 -9.91 -3.58 16.73
C GLY A 54 -9.23 -3.19 15.42
N ILE A 55 -8.10 -3.84 15.08
CA ILE A 55 -7.35 -3.60 13.85
C ILE A 55 -7.60 -4.76 12.88
N ASN A 56 -8.43 -4.51 11.87
CA ASN A 56 -8.69 -5.48 10.81
C ASN A 56 -7.61 -5.40 9.72
N MET A 57 -7.07 -6.57 9.35
CA MET A 57 -6.08 -6.72 8.28
C MET A 57 -6.60 -7.66 7.19
N TRP A 58 -6.08 -7.48 5.97
CA TRP A 58 -6.41 -8.26 4.79
C TRP A 58 -5.14 -8.90 4.23
N PRO A 59 -5.20 -10.17 3.77
CA PRO A 59 -4.04 -10.80 3.14
C PRO A 59 -3.73 -10.11 1.81
N GLY A 60 -2.46 -9.75 1.60
CA GLY A 60 -1.96 -9.30 0.30
C GLY A 60 -1.57 -10.45 -0.61
N ASP A 61 -1.25 -10.14 -1.87
CA ASP A 61 -0.71 -11.14 -2.81
C ASP A 61 0.76 -11.46 -2.45
N PRO A 62 1.11 -12.72 -2.15
CA PRO A 62 2.47 -13.11 -1.76
C PRO A 62 3.44 -13.25 -2.94
N SER A 63 3.01 -13.05 -4.19
CA SER A 63 3.86 -13.23 -5.38
C SER A 63 5.07 -12.29 -5.41
N ARG A 64 6.24 -12.84 -5.10
CA ARG A 64 7.50 -12.09 -4.92
C ARG A 64 7.96 -11.34 -6.17
N VAL A 65 7.92 -11.99 -7.34
CA VAL A 65 8.34 -11.37 -8.61
C VAL A 65 7.40 -10.23 -9.00
N LEU A 66 6.08 -10.42 -8.83
CA LEU A 66 5.10 -9.40 -9.18
C LEU A 66 5.20 -8.17 -8.27
N LYS A 67 5.48 -8.39 -6.97
CA LYS A 67 5.72 -7.33 -5.98
C LYS A 67 6.79 -6.35 -6.46
N TRP A 68 7.96 -6.84 -6.86
CA TRP A 68 9.07 -5.98 -7.29
C TRP A 68 8.82 -5.31 -8.64
N ARG A 69 8.18 -6.00 -9.59
CA ARG A 69 7.73 -5.37 -10.85
C ARG A 69 6.79 -4.20 -10.57
N GLN A 70 5.79 -4.40 -9.71
CA GLN A 70 4.87 -3.33 -9.30
C GLN A 70 5.59 -2.17 -8.62
N PHE A 71 6.60 -2.47 -7.79
CA PHE A 71 7.44 -1.46 -7.16
C PHE A 71 8.18 -0.61 -8.19
N HIS A 72 8.79 -1.24 -9.20
CA HIS A 72 9.47 -0.54 -10.28
C HIS A 72 8.52 0.36 -11.07
N GLU A 73 7.32 -0.11 -11.42
CA GLU A 73 6.34 0.70 -12.14
C GLU A 73 5.86 1.92 -11.34
N HIS A 74 5.68 1.78 -10.02
CA HIS A 74 5.29 2.91 -9.17
C HIS A 74 6.40 3.98 -9.02
N LEU A 75 7.67 3.56 -9.15
CA LEU A 75 8.83 4.45 -9.16
C LEU A 75 9.19 4.98 -10.55
N ARG A 76 8.58 4.44 -11.61
CA ARG A 76 8.90 4.81 -13.00
C ARG A 76 8.63 6.29 -13.23
N VAL A 77 9.66 7.00 -13.69
CA VAL A 77 9.53 8.41 -14.11
C VAL A 77 8.92 8.44 -15.51
N PRO A 78 7.76 9.09 -15.71
CA PRO A 78 7.15 9.23 -17.03
C PRO A 78 8.05 10.01 -18.00
N ARG A 79 8.14 9.51 -19.24
CA ARG A 79 8.86 10.15 -20.34
C ARG A 79 7.97 10.24 -21.57
N ASP A 80 8.17 11.26 -22.39
CA ASP A 80 7.49 11.43 -23.67
C ASP A 80 8.20 10.69 -24.82
N GLU A 81 7.69 10.85 -26.04
CA GLU A 81 8.23 10.27 -27.27
C GLU A 81 9.64 10.75 -27.63
N ASN A 82 10.08 11.90 -27.10
CA ASN A 82 11.42 12.45 -27.27
C ASN A 82 12.35 12.09 -26.09
N GLU A 83 11.91 11.15 -25.23
CA GLU A 83 12.57 10.75 -23.99
C GLU A 83 12.69 11.86 -22.92
N GLU A 84 11.98 12.97 -23.06
CA GLU A 84 11.97 14.05 -22.08
C GLU A 84 11.09 13.69 -20.88
N VAL A 85 11.51 14.09 -19.67
CA VAL A 85 10.74 13.84 -18.45
C VAL A 85 9.47 14.70 -18.48
N ASN A 86 8.32 14.05 -18.49
CA ASN A 86 7.02 14.72 -18.64
C ASN A 86 6.08 14.49 -17.46
N GLY A 87 6.56 14.02 -16.30
CA GLY A 87 5.72 13.80 -15.13
C GLY A 87 6.50 13.35 -13.89
N VAL A 88 5.76 12.98 -12.84
CA VAL A 88 6.32 12.41 -11.61
C VAL A 88 5.95 10.93 -11.43
N PRO A 89 6.76 10.15 -10.68
CA PRO A 89 6.39 8.80 -10.25
C PRO A 89 5.07 8.76 -9.46
N MET A 90 4.46 7.58 -9.39
CA MET A 90 3.19 7.38 -8.68
C MET A 90 3.38 7.27 -7.16
N LEU A 91 4.61 7.03 -6.70
CA LEU A 91 4.95 7.01 -5.28
C LEU A 91 5.48 8.36 -4.80
N GLN A 92 4.83 8.92 -3.77
CA GLN A 92 5.33 10.06 -3.01
C GLN A 92 5.58 9.64 -1.56
N VAL A 93 6.77 9.96 -1.04
CA VAL A 93 7.19 9.61 0.33
C VAL A 93 7.42 10.88 1.13
N TYR A 94 6.87 10.94 2.34
CA TYR A 94 7.06 12.06 3.25
C TYR A 94 8.48 12.04 3.84
N GLU A 95 9.07 13.21 4.08
CA GLU A 95 10.41 13.35 4.66
C GLU A 95 10.56 12.70 6.05
N THR A 96 9.45 12.54 6.78
CA THR A 96 9.39 11.90 8.10
C THR A 96 9.44 10.37 8.04
N CYS A 97 9.31 9.77 6.86
CA CYS A 97 9.42 8.32 6.66
C CYS A 97 10.91 7.89 6.62
N HIS A 98 11.66 8.21 7.68
CA HIS A 98 13.12 8.08 7.73
C HIS A 98 13.61 6.66 7.45
N HIS A 99 12.92 5.64 7.95
CA HIS A 99 13.28 4.24 7.70
C HIS A 99 13.09 3.87 6.23
N PHE A 100 11.97 4.26 5.62
CA PHE A 100 11.73 4.02 4.20
C PHE A 100 12.80 4.67 3.32
N ILE A 101 13.13 5.94 3.60
CA ILE A 101 14.15 6.71 2.86
C ILE A 101 15.54 6.10 3.01
N ARG A 102 15.82 5.47 4.15
CA ARG A 102 17.11 4.81 4.42
C ARG A 102 17.22 3.43 3.79
N THR A 103 16.17 2.60 3.90
CA THR A 103 16.24 1.17 3.57
C THR A 103 15.89 0.87 2.13
N VAL A 104 14.86 1.52 1.57
CA VAL A 104 14.41 1.24 0.20
C VAL A 104 15.49 1.54 -0.84
N PRO A 105 16.22 2.67 -0.79
CA PRO A 105 17.33 2.91 -1.71
C PRO A 105 18.54 2.00 -1.49
N ALA A 106 18.63 1.33 -0.33
CA ALA A 106 19.72 0.43 0.02
C ALA A 106 19.42 -1.04 -0.32
N LEU A 107 18.25 -1.34 -0.89
CA LEU A 107 17.90 -2.68 -1.34
C LEU A 107 18.86 -3.16 -2.44
N ILE A 108 19.31 -4.41 -2.33
CA ILE A 108 20.23 -5.05 -3.27
C ILE A 108 19.48 -6.21 -3.93
N VAL A 109 19.75 -6.43 -5.21
CA VAL A 109 19.22 -7.57 -5.98
C VAL A 109 19.81 -8.88 -5.46
N ASP A 110 19.00 -9.94 -5.38
CA ASP A 110 19.49 -11.25 -4.97
C ASP A 110 20.51 -11.79 -5.99
N PRO A 111 21.73 -12.16 -5.57
CA PRO A 111 22.76 -12.68 -6.48
C PRO A 111 22.37 -13.98 -7.20
N ASN A 112 21.38 -14.73 -6.67
CA ASN A 112 20.89 -15.97 -7.26
C ASN A 112 19.61 -15.77 -8.07
N ASN A 113 18.91 -14.65 -7.91
CA ASN A 113 17.65 -14.36 -8.59
C ASN A 113 17.50 -12.85 -8.88
N ILE A 114 17.77 -12.46 -10.13
CA ILE A 114 17.77 -11.06 -10.56
C ILE A 114 16.39 -10.36 -10.46
N GLU A 115 15.30 -11.14 -10.41
CA GLU A 115 13.93 -10.62 -10.29
C GLU A 115 13.50 -10.42 -8.82
N GLU A 116 14.40 -10.69 -7.87
CA GLU A 116 14.16 -10.55 -6.43
C GLU A 116 15.24 -9.70 -5.76
N ILE A 117 14.95 -9.31 -4.51
CA ILE A 117 15.91 -8.64 -3.65
C ILE A 117 16.51 -9.63 -2.65
N ASP A 118 17.71 -9.30 -2.17
CA ASP A 118 18.36 -10.02 -1.10
C ASP A 118 17.65 -9.78 0.24
N SER A 119 16.87 -10.78 0.67
CA SER A 119 16.16 -10.77 1.95
C SER A 119 17.04 -10.94 3.19
N ALA A 120 18.36 -11.11 3.05
CA ALA A 120 19.27 -11.06 4.19
C ALA A 120 19.46 -9.61 4.72
N GLY A 121 19.12 -8.60 3.91
CA GLY A 121 19.18 -7.18 4.26
C GLY A 121 17.93 -6.66 4.98
N GLU A 122 17.87 -5.34 5.16
CA GLU A 122 16.70 -4.67 5.72
C GLU A 122 15.65 -4.38 4.63
N ASP A 123 14.79 -5.36 4.36
CA ASP A 123 13.81 -5.30 3.26
C ASP A 123 12.36 -5.00 3.69
N HIS A 124 12.06 -5.08 4.97
CA HIS A 124 10.72 -4.93 5.55
C HIS A 124 9.90 -3.75 4.98
N CYS A 125 10.48 -2.54 4.89
CA CYS A 125 9.77 -1.37 4.34
C CYS A 125 9.47 -1.52 2.84
N GLY A 126 10.38 -2.16 2.09
CA GLY A 126 10.19 -2.46 0.68
C GLY A 126 9.09 -3.50 0.47
N ASP A 127 9.14 -4.61 1.21
CA ASP A 127 8.14 -5.68 1.09
C ASP A 127 6.74 -5.22 1.54
N GLU A 128 6.63 -4.43 2.61
CA GLU A 128 5.37 -3.81 3.04
C GLU A 128 4.77 -2.92 1.94
N ALA A 129 5.56 -2.03 1.36
CA ALA A 129 5.08 -1.15 0.29
C ALA A 129 4.76 -1.93 -1.00
N ALA A 130 5.50 -2.99 -1.32
CA ALA A 130 5.21 -3.83 -2.46
C ALA A 130 3.84 -4.52 -2.35
N LEU A 131 3.44 -4.95 -1.14
CA LEU A 131 2.09 -5.47 -0.89
C LEU A 131 1.00 -4.43 -1.19
N LEU A 132 1.23 -3.16 -0.86
CA LEU A 132 0.32 -2.07 -1.20
C LEU A 132 0.24 -1.85 -2.72
N PHE A 133 1.36 -1.88 -3.42
CA PHE A 133 1.42 -1.70 -4.88
C PHE A 133 0.78 -2.87 -5.64
N MET A 134 0.85 -4.09 -5.08
CA MET A 134 0.14 -5.25 -5.62
C MET A 134 -1.37 -5.12 -5.47
N ALA A 135 -1.86 -4.50 -4.38
CA ALA A 135 -3.28 -4.24 -4.21
C ALA A 135 -3.81 -3.09 -5.08
N ARG A 136 -2.92 -2.30 -5.69
CA ARG A 136 -3.23 -1.23 -6.66
C ARG A 136 -2.41 -1.43 -7.94
N PRO A 137 -2.70 -2.50 -8.71
CA PRO A 137 -1.88 -2.88 -9.84
C PRO A 137 -1.85 -1.79 -10.91
N VAL A 138 -0.70 -1.60 -11.56
CA VAL A 138 -0.53 -0.65 -12.65
C VAL A 138 -0.09 -1.41 -13.89
N SER A 139 -0.71 -1.13 -15.03
CA SER A 139 -0.32 -1.76 -16.29
C SER A 139 0.91 -1.06 -16.85
N GLY A 140 1.99 -1.81 -17.10
CA GLY A 140 3.22 -1.29 -17.72
C GLY A 140 3.05 -0.79 -19.17
N ASN A 141 1.89 -1.02 -19.79
CA ASN A 141 1.55 -0.57 -21.14
C ASN A 141 0.30 0.30 -21.12
N THR A 142 0.48 1.61 -21.27
CA THR A 142 -0.54 2.41 -21.92
C THR A 142 0.15 3.35 -22.91
N ASP A 143 0.05 3.01 -24.21
CA ASP A 143 0.37 3.86 -25.35
C ASP A 143 -0.55 5.11 -25.43
N THR A 144 -1.48 5.27 -24.48
CA THR A 144 -2.14 6.54 -24.26
C THR A 144 -1.18 7.42 -23.49
N ALA A 145 -0.62 8.45 -24.16
CA ALA A 145 0.25 9.45 -23.55
C ALA A 145 -0.18 9.70 -22.09
N PRO A 146 0.68 9.42 -21.10
CA PRO A 146 0.27 9.48 -19.71
C PRO A 146 -0.34 10.86 -19.47
N LYS A 147 -1.55 10.91 -18.88
CA LYS A 147 -2.00 12.17 -18.27
C LYS A 147 -0.86 12.58 -17.36
N VAL A 148 -0.13 13.62 -17.75
CA VAL A 148 1.07 14.07 -17.06
C VAL A 148 0.73 14.13 -15.58
N ASN A 149 1.30 13.22 -14.79
CA ASN A 149 1.18 13.26 -13.34
C ASN A 149 1.92 14.54 -12.94
N ARG A 150 1.17 15.63 -12.80
CA ARG A 150 1.70 16.86 -12.24
C ARG A 150 1.73 16.67 -10.73
N PRO A 151 2.81 17.10 -10.05
CA PRO A 151 2.76 17.14 -8.62
C PRO A 151 1.56 18.00 -8.20
N PRO A 152 0.72 17.52 -7.26
CA PRO A 152 -0.39 18.29 -6.74
C PRO A 152 0.17 19.60 -6.17
N GLN A 153 -0.48 20.72 -6.46
CA GLN A 153 -0.02 22.05 -6.05
C GLN A 153 -0.09 22.23 -4.54
N SER A 154 -0.96 21.47 -3.86
CA SER A 154 -1.10 21.51 -2.40
C SER A 154 -1.63 20.20 -1.83
N ILE A 155 -1.41 20.00 -0.53
CA ILE A 155 -1.95 18.84 0.21
C ILE A 155 -3.49 18.85 0.28
N THR A 156 -4.11 20.04 0.18
CA THR A 156 -5.55 20.20 0.10
C THR A 156 -6.09 19.65 -1.21
N GLU A 157 -5.35 19.85 -2.31
CA GLU A 157 -5.70 19.28 -3.61
C GLU A 157 -5.66 17.75 -3.56
N VAL A 158 -4.61 17.15 -2.97
CA VAL A 158 -4.53 15.69 -2.76
C VAL A 158 -5.72 15.19 -1.97
N LYS A 159 -6.02 15.80 -0.82
CA LYS A 159 -7.17 15.43 0.02
C LYS A 159 -8.48 15.46 -0.77
N ASN A 160 -8.69 16.49 -1.59
CA ASN A 160 -9.91 16.62 -2.38
C ASN A 160 -10.01 15.57 -3.49
N LEU A 161 -8.89 15.24 -4.14
CA LEU A 161 -8.83 14.18 -5.15
C LEU A 161 -9.08 12.79 -4.53
N GLU A 162 -8.47 12.51 -3.38
CA GLU A 162 -8.71 11.26 -2.63
C GLU A 162 -10.16 11.14 -2.18
N LEU A 163 -10.74 12.21 -1.63
CA LEU A 163 -12.16 12.23 -1.23
C LEU A 163 -13.08 11.99 -2.42
N ALA A 164 -12.80 12.59 -3.58
CA ALA A 164 -13.59 12.37 -4.78
C ALA A 164 -13.53 10.91 -5.27
N ALA A 165 -12.34 10.31 -5.26
CA ALA A 165 -12.16 8.90 -5.63
C ALA A 165 -12.89 7.96 -4.66
N ILE A 166 -12.79 8.20 -3.35
CA ILE A 166 -13.50 7.43 -2.33
C ILE A 166 -15.03 7.54 -2.51
N MET A 167 -15.54 8.75 -2.77
CA MET A 167 -16.97 8.95 -3.01
C MET A 167 -17.47 8.21 -4.25
N GLU A 168 -16.65 8.15 -5.31
CA GLU A 168 -16.98 7.40 -6.52
C GLU A 168 -16.98 5.89 -6.28
N GLU A 169 -15.98 5.35 -5.57
CA GLU A 169 -15.95 3.93 -5.16
C GLU A 169 -17.19 3.56 -4.32
N ILE A 170 -17.59 4.41 -3.37
CA ILE A 170 -18.80 4.22 -2.56
C ILE A 170 -20.04 4.20 -3.44
N LYS A 171 -20.14 5.13 -4.39
CA LYS A 171 -21.27 5.20 -5.31
C LYS A 171 -21.38 3.94 -6.17
N GLN A 172 -20.26 3.47 -6.74
CA GLN A 172 -20.21 2.23 -7.52
C GLN A 172 -20.59 1.01 -6.69
N SER A 173 -20.11 0.93 -5.44
CA SER A 173 -20.49 -0.13 -4.51
C SER A 173 -22.00 -0.13 -4.23
N ASN A 174 -22.59 1.05 -3.98
CA ASN A 174 -24.03 1.17 -3.72
C ASN A 174 -24.89 0.84 -4.95
N GLU A 175 -24.42 1.20 -6.15
CA GLU A 175 -25.07 0.84 -7.42
C GLU A 175 -25.00 -0.66 -7.67
N MET A 176 -23.86 -1.30 -7.41
CA MET A 176 -23.68 -2.74 -7.49
C MET A 176 -24.57 -3.49 -6.49
N GLU A 177 -24.69 -2.98 -5.27
CA GLU A 177 -25.58 -3.54 -4.25
C GLU A 177 -27.04 -3.44 -4.67
N ARG A 178 -27.49 -2.29 -5.18
CA ARG A 178 -28.85 -2.13 -5.72
C ARG A 178 -29.15 -3.11 -6.86
N ALA A 179 -28.22 -3.25 -7.80
CA ALA A 179 -28.35 -4.17 -8.93
C ALA A 179 -28.34 -5.66 -8.53
N MET A 180 -27.88 -6.00 -7.32
CA MET A 180 -27.90 -7.38 -6.80
C MET A 180 -29.23 -7.72 -6.11
N TYR A 181 -29.95 -6.72 -5.61
CA TYR A 181 -31.23 -6.89 -4.90
C TYR A 181 -32.47 -6.58 -5.75
N ASP A 182 -32.29 -6.08 -6.98
CA ASP A 182 -33.31 -5.99 -8.05
C ASP A 182 -33.32 -7.25 -8.92
#